data_AF-W4PHV4-F1
#
_entry.id   AF-W4PHV4-F1
#
_cell.length_a   1.000
_cell.length_b   1.000
_cell.length_c   1.000
_cell.angle_alpha   90.00
_cell.angle_beta   90.00
_cell.angle_gamma   90.00
#
_symmetry.space_group_name_H-M   'P 1'
#
loop_
_entity.id
_entity.type
_entity.pdbx_description
1 polymer ?
#
loop_
_entity_poly.entity_id
_entity_poly.type
_entity_poly.pdbx_seq_one_letter_code
_entity_poly.pdbx_strand_id
1 'polypeptide(L)'
;MEERIISECYEEFTKKHWDRIIRKLNVDEAVFNEAIAEITRLNPRPGASLGETIGRNYQQIVPDFLVEAYDDGTINISLNNRNVPELRMSRDFTEMVEEHTKNRANQSKESKEAMMFLKQKMDAAQGFIDAVKQRQNTLMTTMQAIVDLQRPFFMDGDESLLKPMILKDVAERTNLDISTISRVSNSKYAQTNFGIYPLKFFFSDGYTTEDGEEMSVREIRKALKECIDAEDKKKPLTDDELAEMLKEKGYPIARRTVAKYRQQMNIPVARLRK
;
A
#
# COMPACT_ATOMS: atom_id res chain seq x y z
N MET A 1 10.77 -33.70 -31.32
CA MET A 1 11.97 -33.21 -30.58
C MET A 1 11.55 -32.51 -29.29
N GLU A 2 10.53 -31.68 -29.41
CA GLU A 2 9.76 -30.96 -28.39
C GLU A 2 9.41 -31.84 -27.18
N GLU A 3 8.87 -33.04 -27.43
CA GLU A 3 8.51 -34.01 -26.38
C GLU A 3 9.71 -34.45 -25.54
N ARG A 4 10.87 -34.68 -26.16
CA ARG A 4 12.10 -35.11 -25.48
C ARG A 4 12.71 -33.99 -24.63
N ILE A 5 12.59 -32.74 -25.08
CA ILE A 5 13.00 -31.56 -24.28
C ILE A 5 12.16 -31.50 -23.00
N ILE A 6 10.85 -31.70 -23.11
CA ILE A 6 9.93 -31.62 -21.97
C ILE A 6 10.04 -32.84 -21.04
N SER A 7 10.25 -34.05 -21.56
CA SER A 7 10.29 -35.27 -20.75
C SER A 7 11.67 -35.54 -20.11
N GLU A 8 12.78 -35.31 -20.84
CA GLU A 8 14.14 -35.67 -20.39
C GLU A 8 14.94 -34.48 -19.84
N CYS A 9 14.54 -33.24 -20.17
CA CYS A 9 15.30 -32.02 -19.87
C CYS A 9 14.45 -30.92 -19.22
N TYR A 10 13.35 -31.27 -18.54
CA TYR A 10 12.41 -30.30 -17.97
C TYR A 10 13.06 -29.30 -16.99
N GLU A 11 13.95 -29.78 -16.13
CA GLU A 11 14.64 -28.93 -15.15
C GLU A 11 15.60 -27.94 -15.83
N GLU A 12 16.35 -28.40 -16.81
CA GLU A 12 17.26 -27.59 -17.59
C GLU A 12 16.49 -26.59 -18.47
N PHE A 13 15.32 -26.99 -18.99
CA PHE A 13 14.42 -26.17 -19.78
C PHE A 13 13.80 -25.03 -18.96
N THR A 14 13.26 -25.34 -17.77
CA THR A 14 12.70 -24.32 -16.87
C THR A 14 13.74 -23.32 -16.38
N LYS A 15 15.00 -23.74 -16.25
CA LYS A 15 16.15 -22.90 -15.87
C LYS A 15 16.83 -22.19 -17.05
N LYS A 16 16.29 -22.34 -18.28
CA LYS A 16 16.84 -21.76 -19.54
C LYS A 16 18.31 -22.15 -19.82
N HIS A 17 18.73 -23.35 -19.42
CA HIS A 17 20.08 -23.84 -19.66
C HIS A 17 20.20 -24.52 -21.04
N TRP A 18 19.98 -23.74 -22.11
CA TRP A 18 19.91 -24.22 -23.50
C TRP A 18 21.13 -25.04 -23.94
N ASP A 19 22.34 -24.58 -23.63
CA ASP A 19 23.59 -25.28 -23.97
C ASP A 19 23.67 -26.71 -23.39
N ARG A 20 23.08 -26.92 -22.21
CA ARG A 20 23.07 -28.24 -21.57
C ARG A 20 22.08 -29.17 -22.26
N ILE A 21 20.96 -28.65 -22.73
CA ILE A 21 19.93 -29.42 -23.43
C ILE A 21 20.43 -29.83 -24.82
N ILE A 22 21.05 -28.90 -25.56
CA ILE A 22 21.65 -29.14 -26.87
C ILE A 22 22.71 -30.25 -26.77
N ARG A 23 23.60 -30.18 -25.77
CA ARG A 23 24.63 -31.21 -25.54
C ARG A 23 24.04 -32.55 -25.10
N LYS A 24 23.02 -32.55 -24.24
CA LYS A 24 22.39 -33.77 -23.69
C LYS A 24 21.57 -34.50 -24.73
N LEU A 25 20.89 -33.79 -25.62
CA LEU A 25 20.09 -34.34 -26.71
C LEU A 25 20.88 -34.54 -28.02
N ASN A 26 22.12 -34.04 -28.07
CA ASN A 26 23.02 -34.07 -29.22
C ASN A 26 22.33 -33.58 -30.51
N VAL A 27 21.78 -32.37 -30.45
CA VAL A 27 21.06 -31.73 -31.55
C VAL A 27 21.75 -30.47 -32.01
N ASP A 28 21.45 -30.04 -33.23
CA ASP A 28 21.92 -28.77 -33.75
C ASP A 28 21.12 -27.59 -33.16
N GLU A 29 21.77 -26.43 -33.04
CA GLU A 29 21.19 -25.23 -32.43
C GLU A 29 20.00 -24.71 -33.25
N ALA A 30 20.05 -24.85 -34.58
CA ALA A 30 18.94 -24.48 -35.47
C ALA A 30 17.67 -25.30 -35.18
N VAL A 31 17.82 -26.62 -35.03
CA VAL A 31 16.73 -27.55 -34.73
C VAL A 31 16.18 -27.34 -33.32
N PHE A 32 17.05 -27.02 -32.36
CA PHE A 32 16.66 -26.70 -31.00
C PHE A 32 15.83 -25.41 -30.91
N ASN A 33 16.20 -24.37 -31.65
CA ASN A 33 15.47 -23.10 -31.68
C ASN A 33 14.07 -23.26 -32.30
N GLU A 34 13.94 -24.09 -33.33
CA GLU A 34 12.64 -24.43 -33.92
C GLU A 34 11.72 -25.14 -32.91
N ALA A 35 12.26 -26.13 -32.19
CA ALA A 35 11.52 -26.84 -31.15
C ALA A 35 11.09 -25.92 -29.98
N ILE A 36 11.94 -24.96 -29.57
CA ILE A 36 11.57 -23.96 -28.55
C ILE A 36 10.45 -23.05 -29.05
N ALA A 37 10.52 -22.59 -30.30
CA ALA A 37 9.49 -21.73 -30.87
C ALA A 37 8.11 -22.42 -30.89
N GLU A 38 8.09 -23.75 -31.09
CA GLU A 38 6.87 -24.53 -31.02
C GLU A 38 6.37 -24.71 -29.58
N ILE A 39 7.24 -25.09 -28.64
CA ILE A 39 6.87 -25.26 -27.22
C ILE A 39 6.33 -23.95 -26.62
N THR A 40 6.96 -22.82 -26.93
CA THR A 40 6.56 -21.50 -26.40
C THR A 40 5.23 -21.00 -26.97
N ARG A 41 4.77 -21.56 -28.09
CA ARG A 41 3.44 -21.29 -28.66
C ARG A 41 2.32 -22.02 -27.92
N LEU A 42 2.65 -23.10 -27.20
CA LEU A 42 1.67 -23.86 -26.44
C LEU A 42 1.24 -23.08 -25.20
N ASN A 43 -0.07 -23.11 -24.91
CA ASN A 43 -0.58 -22.53 -23.67
C ASN A 43 -0.35 -23.53 -22.51
N PRO A 44 0.54 -23.24 -21.56
CA PRO A 44 0.79 -24.14 -20.43
C PRO A 44 -0.41 -24.25 -19.48
N ARG A 45 -1.42 -23.38 -19.63
CA ARG A 45 -2.64 -23.34 -18.81
C ARG A 45 -3.87 -23.09 -19.69
N PRO A 46 -4.33 -24.10 -20.45
CA PRO A 46 -5.47 -23.96 -21.37
C PRO A 46 -6.78 -23.57 -20.66
N GLY A 47 -6.92 -23.86 -19.37
CA GLY A 47 -8.07 -23.47 -18.55
C GLY A 47 -8.01 -22.07 -17.92
N ALA A 48 -6.94 -21.29 -18.15
CA ALA A 48 -6.82 -19.95 -17.55
C ALA A 48 -7.83 -18.93 -18.12
N SER A 49 -8.35 -19.18 -19.32
CA SER A 49 -9.39 -18.35 -19.98
C SER A 49 -10.81 -18.75 -19.60
N LEU A 50 -11.01 -19.93 -19.01
CA LEU A 50 -12.29 -20.36 -18.45
C LEU A 50 -12.39 -19.79 -17.03
N GLY A 51 -12.85 -18.55 -16.93
CA GLY A 51 -12.73 -17.71 -15.74
C GLY A 51 -13.07 -18.33 -14.38
N GLU A 52 -12.29 -17.90 -13.38
CA GLU A 52 -12.85 -17.20 -12.20
C GLU A 52 -13.84 -17.92 -11.27
N THR A 53 -14.15 -19.21 -11.42
CA THR A 53 -15.19 -19.83 -10.55
C THR A 53 -14.66 -20.60 -9.34
N ILE A 54 -13.34 -20.80 -9.18
CA ILE A 54 -12.80 -21.53 -8.01
C ILE A 54 -11.70 -20.72 -7.31
N GLY A 55 -12.11 -19.86 -6.38
CA GLY A 55 -11.31 -19.62 -5.17
C GLY A 55 -10.13 -18.66 -5.27
N ARG A 56 -10.06 -17.78 -6.29
CA ARG A 56 -9.36 -16.51 -6.04
C ARG A 56 -10.32 -15.62 -5.31
N ASN A 57 -10.23 -15.64 -3.98
CA ASN A 57 -10.56 -14.48 -3.17
C ASN A 57 -9.80 -13.29 -3.77
N TYR A 58 -10.36 -12.62 -4.78
CA TYR A 58 -9.99 -11.24 -5.04
C TYR A 58 -10.29 -10.55 -3.72
N GLN A 59 -9.24 -10.31 -2.93
CA GLN A 59 -9.33 -9.56 -1.70
C GLN A 59 -9.72 -8.16 -2.13
N GLN A 60 -11.04 -7.92 -2.29
CA GLN A 60 -11.58 -6.61 -2.53
C GLN A 60 -11.28 -5.80 -1.28
N ILE A 61 -10.27 -4.95 -1.40
CA ILE A 61 -9.92 -3.99 -0.37
C ILE A 61 -11.06 -2.98 -0.35
N VAL A 62 -11.84 -2.97 0.73
CA VAL A 62 -12.80 -1.91 0.99
C VAL A 62 -12.03 -0.73 1.60
N PRO A 63 -11.92 0.41 0.91
CA PRO A 63 -11.17 1.55 1.40
C PRO A 63 -11.91 2.20 2.58
N ASP A 64 -11.15 2.71 3.55
CA ASP A 64 -11.69 3.40 4.72
C ASP A 64 -11.91 4.90 4.44
N PHE A 65 -11.08 5.48 3.58
CA PHE A 65 -11.16 6.89 3.18
C PHE A 65 -11.54 6.99 1.70
N LEU A 66 -12.34 7.99 1.35
CA LEU A 66 -12.55 8.44 -0.02
C LEU A 66 -11.98 9.86 -0.13
N VAL A 67 -11.10 10.05 -1.10
CA VAL A 67 -10.49 11.33 -1.43
C VAL A 67 -10.85 11.64 -2.87
N GLU A 68 -11.56 12.74 -3.07
CA GLU A 68 -11.99 13.22 -4.38
C GLU A 68 -11.34 14.57 -4.64
N ALA A 69 -10.45 14.63 -5.63
CA ALA A 69 -9.92 15.88 -6.14
C ALA A 69 -10.77 16.35 -7.34
N TYR A 70 -11.07 17.64 -7.37
CA TYR A 70 -11.82 18.29 -8.44
C TYR A 70 -10.92 19.25 -9.24
N ASP A 71 -11.32 19.53 -10.48
CA ASP A 71 -10.58 20.37 -11.43
C ASP A 71 -10.38 21.82 -10.95
N ASP A 72 -11.23 22.28 -10.01
CA ASP A 72 -11.18 23.62 -9.43
C ASP A 72 -10.11 23.80 -8.35
N GLY A 73 -9.38 22.73 -8.00
CA GLY A 73 -8.37 22.78 -6.97
C GLY A 73 -8.81 22.17 -5.63
N THR A 74 -10.10 21.88 -5.45
CA THR A 74 -10.62 21.41 -4.17
C THR A 74 -10.43 19.91 -3.99
N ILE A 75 -10.08 19.49 -2.77
CA ILE A 75 -9.98 18.08 -2.39
C ILE A 75 -10.97 17.83 -1.26
N ASN A 76 -11.93 16.95 -1.50
CA ASN A 76 -12.87 16.51 -0.50
C ASN A 76 -12.42 15.17 0.08
N ILE A 77 -12.46 15.05 1.41
CA ILE A 77 -12.10 13.84 2.14
C ILE A 77 -13.34 13.37 2.90
N SER A 78 -13.66 12.09 2.78
CA SER A 78 -14.74 11.49 3.54
C SER A 78 -14.36 10.09 4.03
N LEU A 79 -15.02 9.67 5.12
CA LEU A 79 -14.88 8.32 5.64
C LEU A 79 -15.91 7.40 5.01
N ASN A 80 -15.50 6.21 4.60
CA ASN A 80 -16.38 5.16 4.11
C ASN A 80 -17.15 4.51 5.27
N ASN A 81 -18.12 5.24 5.84
CA ASN A 81 -18.87 4.84 7.02
C ASN A 81 -20.00 3.82 6.73
N ARG A 82 -19.90 2.99 5.69
CA ARG A 82 -20.98 2.05 5.28
C ARG A 82 -21.55 1.20 6.41
N ASN A 83 -20.76 0.92 7.47
CA ASN A 83 -21.14 0.01 8.54
C ASN A 83 -21.31 0.66 9.93
N VAL A 84 -21.21 1.99 10.07
CA VAL A 84 -21.33 2.66 11.38
C VAL A 84 -22.56 3.56 11.39
N PRO A 85 -23.67 3.15 12.05
CA PRO A 85 -24.84 4.01 12.20
C PRO A 85 -24.52 5.19 13.13
N GLU A 86 -25.30 6.28 13.02
CA GLU A 86 -25.21 7.36 14.00
C GLU A 86 -25.62 6.86 15.39
N LEU A 87 -24.63 6.76 16.29
CA LEU A 87 -24.88 6.36 17.67
C LEU A 87 -25.46 7.53 18.45
N ARG A 88 -26.63 7.30 19.05
CA ARG A 88 -27.32 8.27 19.91
C ARG A 88 -27.76 7.58 21.19
N MET A 89 -27.81 8.35 22.28
CA MET A 89 -28.37 7.88 23.53
C MET A 89 -29.90 7.75 23.38
N SER A 90 -30.46 6.65 23.87
CA SER A 90 -31.91 6.46 23.85
C SER A 90 -32.59 7.45 24.80
N ARG A 91 -33.67 8.09 24.33
CA ARG A 91 -34.43 9.08 25.08
C ARG A 91 -35.09 8.48 26.33
N ASP A 92 -35.63 7.28 26.22
CA ASP A 92 -36.34 6.59 27.32
C ASP A 92 -35.48 6.47 28.58
N PHE A 93 -34.20 6.09 28.44
CA PHE A 93 -33.28 5.99 29.58
C PHE A 93 -32.88 7.36 30.13
N THR A 94 -32.82 8.38 29.27
CA THR A 94 -32.51 9.76 29.66
C THR A 94 -33.66 10.34 30.48
N GLU A 95 -34.89 10.12 30.04
CA GLU A 95 -36.12 10.54 30.71
C GLU A 95 -36.30 9.82 32.05
N MET A 96 -36.05 8.50 32.12
CA MET A 96 -36.08 7.74 33.38
C MET A 96 -35.10 8.31 34.42
N VAL A 97 -33.89 8.69 34.01
CA VAL A 97 -32.90 9.30 34.91
C VAL A 97 -33.34 10.70 35.36
N GLU A 98 -33.91 11.50 34.46
CA GLU A 98 -34.41 12.84 34.80
C GLU A 98 -35.63 12.83 35.73
N GLU A 99 -36.56 11.90 35.53
CA GLU A 99 -37.75 11.75 36.36
C GLU A 99 -37.40 11.28 37.78
N HIS A 100 -36.48 10.30 37.88
CA HIS A 100 -36.00 9.81 39.17
C HIS A 100 -35.08 10.82 39.90
N THR A 101 -34.38 11.71 39.20
CA THR A 101 -33.60 12.78 39.87
C THR A 101 -34.48 13.89 40.43
N LYS A 102 -35.63 14.17 39.80
CA LYS A 102 -36.63 15.15 40.29
C LYS A 102 -37.39 14.63 41.53
N ASN A 103 -37.68 13.33 41.60
CA ASN A 103 -38.44 12.70 42.70
C ASN A 103 -37.56 12.15 43.85
N ARG A 104 -36.50 12.88 44.24
CA ARG A 104 -35.52 12.44 45.27
C ARG A 104 -36.08 12.21 46.68
N ALA A 105 -37.22 12.82 47.02
CA ALA A 105 -37.75 12.84 48.39
C ALA A 105 -38.40 11.51 48.85
N ASN A 106 -38.83 10.64 47.93
CA ASN A 106 -39.62 9.42 48.24
C ASN A 106 -39.01 8.12 47.66
N GLN A 107 -37.68 8.04 47.49
CA GLN A 107 -37.05 6.87 46.88
C GLN A 107 -36.69 5.76 47.88
N SER A 108 -37.15 4.54 47.60
CA SER A 108 -36.70 3.33 48.29
C SER A 108 -35.20 3.09 48.07
N LYS A 109 -34.55 2.33 48.96
CA LYS A 109 -33.13 1.98 48.86
C LYS A 109 -32.82 1.23 47.55
N GLU A 110 -33.74 0.36 47.14
CA GLU A 110 -33.67 -0.42 45.89
C GLU A 110 -33.79 0.46 44.64
N SER A 111 -34.64 1.50 44.67
CA SER A 111 -34.74 2.49 43.59
C SER A 111 -33.45 3.31 43.44
N LYS A 112 -32.75 3.61 44.54
CA LYS A 112 -31.45 4.30 44.50
C LYS A 112 -30.34 3.44 43.90
N GLU A 113 -30.31 2.14 44.21
CA GLU A 113 -29.34 1.20 43.64
C GLU A 113 -29.57 0.98 42.13
N ALA A 114 -30.83 0.78 41.71
CA ALA A 114 -31.20 0.70 40.30
C ALA A 114 -30.83 1.98 39.52
N MET A 115 -31.02 3.14 40.14
CA MET A 115 -30.64 4.44 39.55
C MET A 115 -29.13 4.60 39.39
N MET A 116 -28.34 4.20 40.41
CA MET A 116 -26.88 4.21 40.30
C MET A 116 -26.39 3.29 39.17
N PHE A 117 -26.99 2.10 39.05
CA PHE A 117 -26.68 1.17 37.97
C PHE A 117 -27.03 1.76 36.59
N LEU A 118 -28.22 2.34 36.45
CA LEU A 118 -28.66 2.96 35.20
C LEU A 118 -27.74 4.11 34.80
N LYS A 119 -27.39 4.99 35.75
CA LYS A 119 -26.45 6.09 35.51
C LYS A 119 -25.09 5.58 35.05
N GLN A 120 -24.53 4.55 35.70
CA GLN A 120 -23.26 3.96 35.26
C GLN A 120 -23.33 3.40 33.84
N LYS A 121 -24.45 2.79 33.44
CA LYS A 121 -24.64 2.30 32.07
C LYS A 121 -24.76 3.44 31.06
N MET A 122 -25.43 4.53 31.42
CA MET A 122 -25.52 5.71 30.57
C MET A 122 -24.16 6.41 30.42
N ASP A 123 -23.40 6.58 31.51
CA ASP A 123 -22.05 7.16 31.46
C ASP A 123 -21.12 6.31 30.58
N ALA A 124 -21.19 4.98 30.70
CA ALA A 124 -20.43 4.07 29.84
C ALA A 124 -20.86 4.16 28.36
N ALA A 125 -22.16 4.26 28.08
CA ALA A 125 -22.68 4.41 26.72
C ALA A 125 -22.25 5.76 26.10
N GLN A 126 -22.33 6.84 26.87
CA GLN A 126 -21.90 8.16 26.45
C GLN A 126 -20.39 8.17 26.16
N GLY A 127 -19.58 7.59 27.06
CA GLY A 127 -18.13 7.43 26.83
C GLY A 127 -17.80 6.63 25.58
N PHE A 128 -18.59 5.60 25.24
CA PHE A 128 -18.43 4.86 24.00
C PHE A 128 -18.75 5.72 22.77
N ILE A 129 -19.85 6.47 22.79
CA ILE A 129 -20.23 7.39 21.70
C ILE A 129 -19.13 8.43 21.48
N ASP A 130 -18.61 9.01 22.55
CA ASP A 130 -17.56 10.03 22.48
C ASP A 130 -16.24 9.44 21.98
N ALA A 131 -15.89 8.22 22.39
CA ALA A 131 -14.73 7.51 21.85
C ALA A 131 -14.85 7.22 20.34
N VAL A 132 -16.05 6.88 19.85
CA VAL A 132 -16.30 6.67 18.42
C VAL A 132 -16.15 7.99 17.64
N LYS A 133 -16.71 9.09 18.17
CA LYS A 133 -16.55 10.43 17.57
C LYS A 133 -15.09 10.87 17.55
N GLN A 134 -14.38 10.68 18.67
CA GLN A 134 -12.96 11.01 18.77
C GLN A 134 -12.16 10.21 17.73
N ARG A 135 -12.43 8.91 17.57
CA ARG A 135 -11.81 8.08 16.53
C ARG A 135 -12.06 8.63 15.13
N GLN A 136 -13.30 8.98 14.80
CA GLN A 136 -13.64 9.55 13.48
C GLN A 136 -12.89 10.86 13.23
N ASN A 137 -12.84 11.75 14.24
CA ASN A 137 -12.09 12.99 14.16
C ASN A 137 -10.59 12.75 13.95
N THR A 138 -9.99 11.84 14.73
CA THR A 138 -8.58 11.45 14.58
C THR A 138 -8.28 10.94 13.17
N LEU A 139 -9.14 10.08 12.62
CA LEU A 139 -8.98 9.57 11.25
C LEU A 139 -9.04 10.69 10.21
N MET A 140 -10.06 11.56 10.31
CA MET A 140 -10.26 12.66 9.38
C MET A 140 -9.10 13.66 9.42
N THR A 141 -8.70 14.12 10.61
CA THR A 141 -7.59 15.06 10.80
C THR A 141 -6.25 14.49 10.33
N THR A 142 -6.02 13.19 10.57
CA THR A 142 -4.82 12.49 10.06
C THR A 142 -4.82 12.47 8.53
N MET A 143 -5.94 12.11 7.91
CA MET A 143 -6.02 12.04 6.44
C MET A 143 -5.90 13.42 5.79
N GLN A 144 -6.53 14.44 6.40
CA GLN A 144 -6.39 15.82 5.95
C GLN A 144 -4.93 16.28 5.97
N ALA A 145 -4.20 16.00 7.05
CA ALA A 145 -2.78 16.35 7.13
C ALA A 145 -1.95 15.64 6.06
N ILE A 146 -2.22 14.37 5.77
CA ILE A 146 -1.56 13.62 4.68
C ILE A 146 -1.86 14.25 3.32
N VAL A 147 -3.13 14.54 3.02
CA VAL A 147 -3.55 15.16 1.77
C VAL A 147 -2.93 16.54 1.59
N ASP A 148 -2.87 17.35 2.64
CA ASP A 148 -2.27 18.68 2.58
C ASP A 148 -0.76 18.63 2.28
N LEU A 149 -0.04 17.69 2.89
CA LEU A 149 1.40 17.51 2.69
C LEU A 149 1.70 16.94 1.30
N GLN A 150 0.83 16.05 0.80
CA GLN A 150 0.97 15.34 -0.47
C GLN A 150 0.06 15.91 -1.57
N ARG A 151 -0.36 17.17 -1.43
CA ARG A 151 -1.34 17.79 -2.32
C ARG A 151 -1.04 17.63 -3.81
N PRO A 152 0.22 17.78 -4.29
CA PRO A 152 0.55 17.60 -5.71
C PRO A 152 0.14 16.21 -6.26
N PHE A 153 0.40 15.14 -5.50
CA PHE A 153 0.03 13.78 -5.89
C PHE A 153 -1.50 13.62 -6.00
N PHE A 154 -2.28 14.15 -5.06
CA PHE A 154 -3.73 13.98 -5.07
C PHE A 154 -4.42 14.77 -6.21
N MET A 155 -3.75 15.74 -6.83
CA MET A 155 -4.29 16.51 -7.95
C MET A 155 -3.95 15.90 -9.31
N ASP A 156 -2.70 15.46 -9.49
CA ASP A 156 -2.19 15.00 -10.78
C ASP A 156 -2.13 13.47 -10.91
N GLY A 157 -1.94 12.78 -9.78
CA GLY A 157 -1.83 11.33 -9.73
C GLY A 157 -0.44 10.78 -10.05
N ASP A 158 0.50 11.63 -10.50
CA ASP A 158 1.89 11.21 -10.68
C ASP A 158 2.55 10.93 -9.33
N GLU A 159 2.91 9.65 -9.15
CA GLU A 159 3.62 9.14 -8.00
C GLU A 159 4.99 9.80 -7.77
N SER A 160 5.59 10.42 -8.81
CA SER A 160 6.85 11.16 -8.67
C SER A 160 6.71 12.50 -7.94
N LEU A 161 5.48 13.02 -7.82
CA LEU A 161 5.18 14.26 -7.10
C LEU A 161 5.00 14.05 -5.59
N LEU A 162 5.17 12.82 -5.10
CA LEU A 162 5.13 12.51 -3.68
C LEU A 162 6.34 13.10 -2.97
N LYS A 163 6.08 13.93 -1.96
CA LYS A 163 7.12 14.52 -1.13
C LYS A 163 7.54 13.53 -0.05
N PRO A 164 8.82 13.52 0.37
CA PRO A 164 9.21 12.84 1.58
C PRO A 164 8.35 13.25 2.76
N MET A 165 7.83 12.28 3.50
CA MET A 165 6.96 12.51 4.65
C MET A 165 7.12 11.35 5.62
N ILE A 166 7.48 11.67 6.86
CA ILE A 166 7.58 10.73 7.96
C ILE A 166 6.40 10.86 8.91
N LEU A 167 6.20 9.86 9.77
CA LEU A 167 5.11 9.85 10.75
C LEU A 167 5.15 11.06 11.70
N LYS A 168 6.36 11.61 11.94
CA LYS A 168 6.58 12.78 12.80
C LYS A 168 5.94 14.04 12.21
N ASP A 169 6.01 14.25 10.90
CA ASP A 169 5.49 15.46 10.25
C ASP A 169 3.96 15.55 10.40
N VAL A 170 3.30 14.40 10.23
CA VAL A 170 1.84 14.28 10.43
C VAL A 170 1.48 14.41 11.91
N ALA A 171 2.28 13.83 12.81
CA ALA A 171 2.07 13.93 14.26
C ALA A 171 2.16 15.40 14.75
N GLU A 172 3.16 16.15 14.29
CA GLU A 172 3.33 17.58 14.62
C GLU A 172 2.17 18.42 14.08
N ARG A 173 1.74 18.15 12.84
CA ARG A 173 0.64 18.91 12.20
C ARG A 173 -0.72 18.63 12.83
N THR A 174 -0.94 17.44 13.35
CA THR A 174 -2.21 17.03 13.97
C THR A 174 -2.22 17.14 15.50
N ASN A 175 -1.07 17.43 16.12
CA ASN A 175 -0.86 17.39 17.56
C ASN A 175 -1.27 16.05 18.19
N LEU A 176 -1.01 14.95 17.48
CA LEU A 176 -1.27 13.58 17.91
C LEU A 176 0.04 12.84 18.16
N ASP A 177 -0.03 11.81 19.00
CA ASP A 177 1.12 10.96 19.27
C ASP A 177 1.54 10.16 18.02
N ILE A 178 2.85 10.03 17.78
CA ILE A 178 3.40 9.27 16.65
C ILE A 178 2.85 7.83 16.62
N SER A 179 2.65 7.23 17.80
CA SER A 179 2.08 5.88 17.90
C SER A 179 0.63 5.82 17.40
N THR A 180 -0.13 6.91 17.54
CA THR A 180 -1.50 7.03 17.03
C THR A 180 -1.51 7.10 15.51
N ILE A 181 -0.65 7.94 14.92
CA ILE A 181 -0.52 8.05 13.46
C ILE A 181 -0.07 6.72 12.85
N SER A 182 0.92 6.05 13.47
CA SER A 182 1.39 4.73 13.04
C SER A 182 0.27 3.69 13.02
N ARG A 183 -0.60 3.67 14.04
CA ARG A 183 -1.75 2.76 14.10
C ARG A 183 -2.75 3.04 12.98
N VAL A 184 -3.02 4.31 12.68
CA VAL A 184 -3.91 4.70 11.58
C VAL A 184 -3.30 4.31 10.22
N SER A 185 -2.03 4.64 9.97
CA SER A 185 -1.38 4.39 8.68
C SER A 185 -1.27 2.91 8.32
N ASN A 186 -1.12 2.03 9.32
CA ASN A 186 -0.76 0.63 9.08
C ASN A 186 -1.91 -0.26 8.59
N SER A 187 -3.16 0.12 8.82
CA SER A 187 -4.31 -0.77 8.63
C SER A 187 -5.45 -0.12 7.87
N LYS A 188 -5.17 0.96 7.14
CA LYS A 188 -6.18 1.76 6.46
C LYS A 188 -5.79 2.00 5.01
N TYR A 189 -6.80 2.10 4.17
CA TYR A 189 -6.66 2.38 2.73
C TYR A 189 -7.47 3.61 2.36
N ALA A 190 -6.95 4.37 1.41
CA ALA A 190 -7.61 5.52 0.83
C ALA A 190 -7.89 5.26 -0.65
N GLN A 191 -9.15 5.45 -1.06
CA GLN A 191 -9.53 5.54 -2.45
C GLN A 191 -9.31 6.97 -2.92
N THR A 192 -8.65 7.12 -4.05
CA THR A 192 -8.34 8.38 -4.72
C THR A 192 -8.87 8.34 -6.15
N ASN A 193 -8.87 9.47 -6.85
CA ASN A 193 -9.20 9.54 -8.29
C ASN A 193 -8.34 8.59 -9.15
N PHE A 194 -7.15 8.22 -8.68
CA PHE A 194 -6.16 7.41 -9.40
C PHE A 194 -6.10 5.94 -8.96
N GLY A 195 -6.88 5.55 -7.93
CA GLY A 195 -6.92 4.19 -7.42
C GLY A 195 -6.92 4.10 -5.90
N ILE A 196 -6.81 2.88 -5.38
CA ILE A 196 -6.80 2.59 -3.93
C ILE A 196 -5.37 2.41 -3.47
N TYR A 197 -4.95 3.22 -2.49
CA TYR A 197 -3.60 3.20 -1.92
C TYR A 197 -3.65 2.91 -0.41
N PRO A 198 -2.73 2.07 0.13
CA PRO A 198 -2.54 1.97 1.57
C PRO A 198 -1.99 3.28 2.11
N LEU A 199 -2.41 3.74 3.29
CA LEU A 199 -1.91 5.00 3.84
C LEU A 199 -0.38 5.02 4.00
N LYS A 200 0.23 3.88 4.32
CA LYS A 200 1.70 3.69 4.34
C LYS A 200 2.41 4.14 3.08
N PHE A 201 1.76 4.09 1.92
CA PHE A 201 2.35 4.45 0.63
C PHE A 201 2.81 5.91 0.58
N PHE A 202 2.10 6.79 1.30
CA PHE A 202 2.41 8.21 1.38
C PHE A 202 3.58 8.52 2.31
N PHE A 203 3.99 7.55 3.13
CA PHE A 203 5.13 7.71 4.03
C PHE A 203 6.37 7.12 3.36
N SER A 204 7.32 7.99 3.04
CA SER A 204 8.61 7.58 2.50
C SER A 204 9.72 8.17 3.35
N ASP A 205 10.69 7.33 3.71
CA ASP A 205 11.96 7.79 4.26
C ASP A 205 12.64 8.63 3.16
N GLY A 206 12.69 9.95 3.34
CA GLY A 206 13.47 10.84 2.48
C GLY A 206 14.96 10.67 2.76
N TYR A 207 15.78 10.82 1.71
CA TYR A 207 17.21 11.08 1.87
C TYR A 207 17.43 12.54 1.49
N THR A 208 17.76 13.38 2.47
CA THR A 208 18.17 14.77 2.22
C THR A 208 19.63 14.76 1.76
N THR A 209 19.91 15.21 0.55
CA THR A 209 21.29 15.41 0.06
C THR A 209 21.93 16.61 0.75
N GLU A 210 23.26 16.72 0.71
CA GLU A 210 24.02 17.80 1.36
C GLU A 210 23.66 19.20 0.84
N ASP A 211 23.08 19.29 -0.36
CA ASP A 211 22.58 20.53 -0.98
C ASP A 211 21.17 20.94 -0.51
N GLY A 212 20.56 20.20 0.42
CA GLY A 212 19.24 20.52 0.98
C GLY A 212 18.07 20.14 0.09
N GLU A 213 18.31 19.42 -1.01
CA GLU A 213 17.24 18.82 -1.82
C GLU A 213 16.74 17.53 -1.15
N GLU A 214 15.45 17.50 -0.83
CA GLU A 214 14.78 16.36 -0.22
C GLU A 214 14.42 15.33 -1.31
N MET A 215 15.23 14.28 -1.48
CA MET A 215 15.01 13.28 -2.52
C MET A 215 14.26 12.05 -1.97
N SER A 216 13.22 11.62 -2.67
CA SER A 216 12.46 10.45 -2.26
C SER A 216 13.14 9.14 -2.70
N VAL A 217 13.10 8.11 -1.85
CA VAL A 217 13.52 6.73 -2.21
C VAL A 217 12.79 6.21 -3.47
N ARG A 218 11.64 6.80 -3.80
CA ARG A 218 10.83 6.45 -4.96
C ARG A 218 11.38 7.04 -6.26
N GLU A 219 11.79 8.30 -6.28
CA GLU A 219 12.46 8.90 -7.44
C GLU A 219 13.75 8.16 -7.77
N ILE A 220 14.52 7.78 -6.75
CA ILE A 220 15.72 6.96 -6.92
C ILE A 220 15.37 5.62 -7.60
N ARG A 221 14.27 4.96 -7.20
CA ARG A 221 13.81 3.73 -7.84
C ARG A 221 13.32 3.95 -9.27
N LYS A 222 12.62 5.05 -9.56
CA LYS A 222 12.16 5.42 -10.90
C LYS A 222 13.36 5.67 -11.82
N ALA A 223 14.31 6.50 -11.40
CA ALA A 223 15.54 6.76 -12.12
C ALA A 223 16.37 5.48 -12.34
N LEU A 224 16.48 4.62 -11.32
CA LEU A 224 17.14 3.32 -11.44
C LEU A 224 16.45 2.43 -12.48
N LYS A 225 15.12 2.40 -12.51
CA LYS A 225 14.35 1.64 -13.50
C LYS A 225 14.56 2.18 -14.91
N GLU A 226 14.51 3.50 -15.10
CA GLU A 226 14.78 4.14 -16.40
C GLU A 226 16.19 3.83 -16.93
N CYS A 227 17.21 3.85 -16.06
CA CYS A 227 18.57 3.47 -16.43
C CYS A 227 18.67 2.00 -16.87
N ILE A 228 17.91 1.10 -16.22
CA ILE A 228 17.88 -0.32 -16.55
C ILE A 228 17.10 -0.57 -17.84
N ASP A 229 15.97 0.12 -18.05
CA ASP A 229 15.15 -0.04 -19.25
C ASP A 229 15.86 0.48 -20.51
N ALA A 230 16.76 1.47 -20.36
CA ALA A 230 17.60 2.01 -21.43
C ALA A 230 18.90 1.21 -21.69
N GLU A 231 19.14 0.10 -20.98
CA GLU A 231 20.39 -0.65 -21.09
C GLU A 231 20.49 -1.50 -22.38
N ASP A 232 21.72 -1.70 -22.87
CA ASP A 232 21.96 -2.68 -23.93
C ASP A 232 21.85 -4.10 -23.37
N LYS A 233 20.82 -4.83 -23.81
CA LYS A 233 20.58 -6.23 -23.39
C LYS A 233 21.74 -7.17 -23.71
N LYS A 234 22.59 -6.85 -24.71
CA LYS A 234 23.79 -7.67 -25.00
C LYS A 234 24.89 -7.47 -23.94
N LYS A 235 24.90 -6.32 -23.27
CA LYS A 235 25.85 -5.96 -22.21
C LYS A 235 25.13 -5.21 -21.06
N PRO A 236 24.33 -5.94 -20.26
CA PRO A 236 23.55 -5.33 -19.19
C PRO A 236 24.45 -4.72 -18.12
N LEU A 237 23.99 -3.61 -17.56
CA LEU A 237 24.76 -2.80 -16.62
C LEU A 237 24.88 -3.50 -15.26
N THR A 238 26.05 -3.40 -14.65
CA THR A 238 26.32 -3.91 -13.30
C THR A 238 25.77 -2.97 -12.22
N ASP A 239 25.59 -3.49 -11.00
CA ASP A 239 25.12 -2.67 -9.86
C ASP A 239 26.12 -1.55 -9.51
N ASP A 240 27.41 -1.68 -9.89
CA ASP A 240 28.42 -0.62 -9.73
C ASP A 240 28.27 0.48 -10.81
N GLU A 241 28.06 0.10 -12.08
CA GLU A 241 27.83 1.06 -13.17
C GLU A 241 26.51 1.82 -12.99
N LEU A 242 25.46 1.15 -12.51
CA LEU A 242 24.19 1.78 -12.16
C LEU A 242 24.32 2.79 -11.02
N ALA A 243 25.22 2.53 -10.05
CA ALA A 243 25.48 3.47 -8.96
C ALA A 243 26.16 4.75 -9.48
N GLU A 244 27.15 4.62 -10.37
CA GLU A 244 27.85 5.79 -10.92
C GLU A 244 26.94 6.61 -11.85
N MET A 245 26.13 5.97 -12.70
CA MET A 245 25.15 6.69 -13.52
C MET A 245 24.08 7.42 -12.71
N LEU A 246 23.64 6.83 -11.60
CA LEU A 246 22.69 7.50 -10.70
C LEU A 246 23.35 8.69 -10.01
N LYS A 247 24.62 8.56 -9.62
CA LYS A 247 25.41 9.67 -9.06
C LYS A 247 25.61 10.81 -10.06
N GLU A 248 25.86 10.51 -11.34
CA GLU A 248 25.92 11.53 -12.41
C GLU A 248 24.57 12.24 -12.62
N LYS A 249 23.46 11.54 -12.41
CA LYS A 249 22.10 12.10 -12.45
C LYS A 249 21.70 12.86 -11.17
N GLY A 250 22.61 13.04 -10.21
CA GLY A 250 22.36 13.74 -8.94
C GLY A 250 21.90 12.86 -7.78
N TYR A 251 21.94 11.52 -7.92
CA TYR A 251 21.54 10.57 -6.88
C TYR A 251 22.77 9.82 -6.32
N PRO A 252 23.49 10.36 -5.33
CA PRO A 252 24.69 9.73 -4.77
C PRO A 252 24.32 8.53 -3.88
N ILE A 253 24.13 7.35 -4.48
CA ILE A 253 23.76 6.12 -3.77
C ILE A 253 24.84 5.04 -3.86
N ALA A 254 25.03 4.29 -2.76
CA ALA A 254 25.98 3.19 -2.73
C ALA A 254 25.48 1.96 -3.49
N ARG A 255 26.40 1.17 -4.05
CA ARG A 255 26.12 -0.11 -4.74
C ARG A 255 25.18 -1.05 -3.94
N ARG A 256 25.36 -1.17 -2.62
CA ARG A 256 24.50 -2.01 -1.77
C ARG A 256 23.04 -1.54 -1.77
N THR A 257 22.83 -0.23 -1.85
CA THR A 257 21.50 0.40 -1.93
C THR A 257 20.86 0.16 -3.29
N VAL A 258 21.63 0.27 -4.37
CA VAL A 258 21.19 -0.12 -5.73
C VAL A 258 20.72 -1.57 -5.76
N ALA A 259 21.53 -2.50 -5.23
CA ALA A 259 21.19 -3.92 -5.19
C ALA A 259 19.90 -4.19 -4.39
N LYS A 260 19.73 -3.53 -3.24
CA LYS A 260 18.52 -3.61 -2.42
C LYS A 260 17.28 -3.14 -3.17
N TYR A 261 17.35 -1.97 -3.83
CA TYR A 261 16.22 -1.43 -4.59
C TYR A 261 15.89 -2.26 -5.83
N ARG A 262 16.90 -2.77 -6.54
CA ARG A 262 16.74 -3.68 -7.67
C ARG A 262 15.99 -4.96 -7.24
N GLN A 263 16.36 -5.56 -6.11
CA GLN A 263 15.68 -6.73 -5.56
C GLN A 263 14.22 -6.43 -5.20
N GLN A 264 13.94 -5.28 -4.57
CA GLN A 264 12.58 -4.87 -4.23
C GLN A 264 11.70 -4.64 -5.46
N MET A 265 12.29 -4.23 -6.59
CA MET A 265 11.60 -4.08 -7.88
C MET A 265 11.52 -5.40 -8.68
N ASN A 266 11.94 -6.54 -8.11
CA ASN A 266 12.01 -7.84 -8.78
C ASN A 266 12.84 -7.84 -10.07
N ILE A 267 13.83 -6.95 -10.18
CA ILE A 267 14.72 -6.90 -11.35
C ILE A 267 15.91 -7.86 -11.13
N PRO A 268 16.18 -8.80 -12.04
CA PRO A 268 17.27 -9.76 -11.88
C PRO A 268 18.66 -9.13 -12.04
N VAL A 269 19.70 -9.81 -11.56
CA VAL A 269 21.11 -9.35 -11.68
C VAL A 269 21.52 -9.24 -13.14
N ALA A 270 22.51 -8.41 -13.45
CA ALA A 270 23.00 -8.18 -14.82
C ALA A 270 23.20 -9.47 -15.63
N ARG A 271 23.78 -10.52 -15.04
CA ARG A 271 23.98 -11.82 -15.71
C ARG A 271 22.69 -12.47 -16.25
N LEU A 272 21.57 -12.25 -15.57
CA LEU A 272 20.26 -12.81 -15.92
C LEU A 272 19.40 -11.85 -16.78
N ARG A 273 19.93 -10.67 -17.12
CA ARG A 273 19.28 -9.67 -17.98
C ARG A 273 19.76 -9.70 -19.43
N LYS A 274 20.71 -10.60 -19.77
CA LYS A 274 21.09 -10.90 -21.15
C LYS A 274 20.01 -11.67 -21.90
#